data_AF-A0A931RF94-F1
#
_entry.id   AF-A0A931RF94-F1
#
_cell.length_a   1.000
_cell.length_b   1.000
_cell.length_c   1.000
_cell.angle_alpha   90.00
_cell.angle_beta   90.00
_cell.angle_gamma   90.00
#
_symmetry.space_group_name_H-M   'P 1'
#
loop_
_entity.id
_entity.type
_entity.pdbx_description
1 polymer ?
#
loop_
_entity_poly.entity_id
_entity_poly.type
_entity_poly.pdbx_seq_one_letter_code
_entity_poly.pdbx_strand_id
1 'polypeptide(L)' 'MKKIDKRIGTIAAVYFIIGLIFAILFALFYHWTLLSYFSPGFYMVILTWPIQLIGFVPDFLQYGFSGKPI' A
#
# COMPACT_ATOMS: atom_id res chain seq x y z
N MET A 1 10.26 -23.65 16.63
CA MET A 1 10.68 -22.57 15.70
C MET A 1 11.97 -21.96 16.19
N LYS A 2 13.00 -21.84 15.35
CA LYS A 2 14.23 -21.13 15.73
C LYS A 2 13.86 -19.66 16.00
N LYS A 3 14.57 -18.99 16.91
CA LYS A 3 14.32 -17.56 17.25
C LYS A 3 14.34 -16.64 16.01
N ILE A 4 15.09 -17.02 14.98
CA ILE A 4 15.24 -16.30 13.72
C ILE A 4 13.93 -16.35 12.91
N ASP A 5 13.32 -17.52 12.75
CA ASP A 5 12.07 -17.70 12.01
C ASP A 5 10.95 -16.82 12.58
N LYS A 6 10.88 -16.73 13.91
CA LYS A 6 9.91 -15.88 14.61
C LYS A 6 10.13 -14.40 14.29
N ARG A 7 11.38 -13.92 14.24
CA ARG A 7 11.70 -12.52 13.91
C ARG A 7 11.37 -12.18 12.46
N ILE A 8 11.75 -13.05 11.52
CA ILE A 8 11.45 -12.85 10.09
C ILE A 8 9.94 -12.80 9.88
N GLY A 9 9.20 -13.74 10.49
CA GLY A 9 7.74 -13.75 10.43
C GLY A 9 7.12 -12.47 11.00
N THR A 10 7.62 -11.98 12.14
CA THR A 10 7.14 -10.70 12.72
C THR A 10 7.45 -9.52 11.80
N ILE A 11 8.65 -9.43 11.23
CA ILE A 11 9.03 -8.34 10.32
C ILE A 11 8.15 -8.37 9.06
N ALA A 12 7.93 -9.55 8.47
CA ALA A 12 7.08 -9.71 7.30
C ALA A 12 5.62 -9.32 7.60
N ALA A 13 5.10 -9.71 8.76
CA ALA A 13 3.75 -9.32 9.19
C ALA A 13 3.62 -7.81 9.38
N VAL A 14 4.59 -7.16 10.04
CA VAL A 14 4.61 -5.71 10.21
C VAL A 14 4.71 -4.99 8.86
N TYR A 15 5.59 -5.46 7.96
CA TYR A 15 5.72 -4.92 6.61
C TYR A 15 4.40 -5.01 5.83
N PHE A 16 3.71 -6.16 5.92
CA PHE A 16 2.41 -6.36 5.28
C PHE A 16 1.33 -5.44 5.85
N ILE A 17 1.25 -5.28 7.17
CA ILE A 17 0.26 -4.40 7.82
C ILE A 17 0.48 -2.94 7.39
N ILE A 18 1.73 -2.48 7.35
CA ILE A 18 2.07 -1.14 6.87
C ILE A 18 1.68 -1.00 5.40
N GLY A 19 2.01 -1.99 4.56
CA GLY A 19 1.60 -2.04 3.16
C GLY A 19 0.09 -2.00 2.95
N LEU A 20 -0.68 -2.67 3.82
CA LEU A 20 -2.14 -2.65 3.78
C LEU A 20 -2.69 -1.24 4.04
N ILE A 21 -2.12 -0.51 4.99
CA ILE A 21 -2.49 0.88 5.25
C ILE A 21 -2.23 1.74 4.00
N PHE A 22 -1.07 1.59 3.37
CA PHE A 22 -0.76 2.32 2.12
C PHE A 22 -1.70 1.93 0.97
N ALA A 23 -2.02 0.65 0.80
CA ALA A 23 -2.97 0.22 -0.24
C ALA A 23 -4.36 0.82 -0.04
N ILE A 24 -4.82 0.96 1.20
CA ILE A 24 -6.08 1.65 1.52
C ILE A 24 -5.96 3.14 1.20
N LEU A 25 -4.88 3.80 1.61
CA LEU A 25 -4.65 5.23 1.29
C LEU A 25 -4.63 5.47 -0.22
N PHE A 26 -3.96 4.60 -0.98
CA PHE A 26 -3.96 4.65 -2.44
C PHE A 26 -5.34 4.45 -3.02
N ALA A 27 -6.08 3.43 -2.58
CA ALA A 27 -7.42 3.16 -3.07
C ALA A 27 -8.36 4.35 -2.82
N LEU A 28 -8.24 5.02 -1.68
CA LEU A 28 -8.99 6.24 -1.36
C LEU A 28 -8.53 7.44 -2.21
N PHE A 29 -7.22 7.66 -2.30
CA PHE A 29 -6.66 8.81 -3.03
C PHE A 29 -6.90 8.74 -4.54
N TYR A 30 -6.86 7.55 -5.11
CA TYR A 30 -7.07 7.33 -6.54
C TYR A 30 -8.51 6.92 -6.89
N HIS A 31 -9.44 7.05 -5.93
CA HIS A 31 -10.87 6.75 -6.10
C HIS A 31 -11.15 5.37 -6.68
N TRP A 32 -10.40 4.36 -6.23
CA TRP A 32 -10.61 2.99 -6.66
C TRP A 32 -12.00 2.49 -6.24
N THR A 33 -12.59 1.63 -7.07
CA THR A 33 -13.88 1.00 -6.74
C THR A 33 -13.75 0.14 -5.48
N LEU A 34 -14.81 0.03 -4.66
CA LEU A 34 -14.78 -0.75 -3.42
C LEU A 34 -14.33 -2.20 -3.59
N LEU A 35 -14.52 -2.80 -4.77
CA LEU A 35 -14.12 -4.18 -5.06
C LEU A 35 -12.66 -4.30 -5.52
N SER A 36 -11.92 -3.19 -5.62
CA SER A 36 -10.52 -3.18 -6.05
C SER A 36 -9.61 -3.97 -5.13
N TYR A 37 -10.01 -4.27 -3.88
CA TYR A 37 -9.21 -5.12 -2.98
C TYR A 37 -9.03 -6.54 -3.51
N PHE A 38 -9.92 -7.02 -4.38
CA PHE A 38 -9.73 -8.30 -5.08
C PHE A 38 -8.78 -8.21 -6.27
N SER A 39 -8.40 -7.00 -6.69
CA SER A 39 -7.55 -6.80 -7.84
C SER A 39 -6.08 -7.08 -7.51
N PRO A 40 -5.30 -7.60 -8.49
CA PRO A 40 -3.85 -7.73 -8.34
C PRO A 40 -3.16 -6.40 -7.99
N GLY A 41 -3.68 -5.28 -8.49
CA GLY A 41 -3.11 -3.94 -8.24
C GLY A 41 -3.08 -3.58 -6.76
N PHE A 42 -4.12 -3.94 -6.01
CA PHE A 42 -4.17 -3.69 -4.57
C PHE A 42 -3.06 -4.42 -3.82
N TYR A 43 -2.88 -5.72 -4.09
CA TYR A 43 -1.80 -6.50 -3.48
C TYR A 43 -0.41 -6.07 -3.94
N MET A 44 -0.27 -5.56 -5.18
CA MET A 44 0.99 -4.96 -5.61
C MET A 44 1.36 -3.76 -4.74
N VAL A 45 0.42 -2.89 -4.40
CA VAL A 45 0.69 -1.77 -3.48
C VAL A 45 1.09 -2.28 -2.10
N ILE A 46 0.41 -3.30 -1.55
CA ILE A 46 0.77 -3.87 -0.24
C ILE A 46 2.22 -4.37 -0.23
N LEU A 47 2.64 -5.06 -1.28
CA LEU A 47 3.97 -5.68 -1.33
C LEU A 47 5.07 -4.68 -1.73
N THR A 48 4.73 -3.62 -2.44
CA THR A 48 5.69 -2.66 -3.02
C THR A 48 5.51 -1.23 -2.52
N TRP A 49 4.80 -1.03 -1.41
CA TRP A 49 4.47 0.29 -0.86
C TRP A 49 5.67 1.25 -0.74
N PRO A 50 6.91 0.85 -0.39
CA PRO A 50 8.02 1.79 -0.28
C PRO A 50 8.38 2.41 -1.64
N ILE A 51 8.23 1.64 -2.71
CA ILE A 51 8.50 2.08 -4.09
C ILE A 51 7.33 2.94 -4.58
N GLN A 52 6.10 2.49 -4.34
CA GLN A 52 4.88 3.22 -4.72
C GLN A 52 4.80 4.59 -4.05
N LEU A 53 5.28 4.70 -2.80
CA LEU A 53 5.30 5.96 -2.04
C LEU A 53 6.05 7.08 -2.77
N ILE A 54 7.11 6.74 -3.52
CA ILE A 54 7.90 7.71 -4.28
C ILE A 54 7.04 8.40 -5.35
N GLY A 55 6.12 7.67 -5.99
CA GLY A 55 5.17 8.23 -6.95
C GLY A 55 3.94 8.87 -6.28
N PHE A 56 3.56 8.39 -5.10
CA PHE A 56 2.43 8.93 -4.36
C PHE A 56 2.66 10.35 -3.86
N VAL A 57 3.86 10.67 -3.36
CA VAL A 57 4.16 12.02 -2.86
C VAL A 57 3.95 13.11 -3.91
N PRO A 58 4.53 13.04 -5.13
CA PRO A 58 4.30 14.06 -6.14
C PRO A 58 2.83 14.11 -6.60
N ASP A 59 2.15 12.96 -6.72
CA ASP A 59 0.72 12.94 -7.01
C ASP A 59 -0.08 13.64 -5.90
N PHE A 60 0.23 13.39 -4.63
CA PHE A 60 -0.40 14.06 -3.49
C PHE A 60 -0.13 15.58 -3.50
N LEU A 61 1.09 16.00 -3.84
CA LEU A 61 1.43 17.43 -3.95
C LEU A 61 0.71 18.11 -5.12
N GLN A 62 0.52 17.40 -6.23
CA GLN A 62 -0.09 17.93 -7.45
C GLN A 62 -1.62 17.97 -7.37
N TYR A 63 -2.24 16.90 -6.89
CA TYR A 63 -3.70 16.73 -6.88
C TYR A 63 -4.32 16.99 -5.49
N GLY A 64 -3.49 17.19 -4.46
CA GLY A 64 -3.96 17.46 -3.09
C GLY A 64 -4.89 16.36 -2.57
N PHE A 65 -5.73 16.68 -1.59
CA PHE A 65 -6.72 15.73 -1.06
C PHE A 65 -7.84 15.38 -2.04
N SER A 66 -7.94 16.09 -3.18
CA SER A 66 -8.94 15.76 -4.20
C SER A 66 -8.61 14.47 -4.96
N GLY A 67 -7.34 14.07 -4.94
CA GLY A 67 -6.91 12.82 -5.56
C GLY A 67 -6.84 12.90 -7.08
N LYS A 68 -6.21 11.89 -7.68
CA LYS A 68 -6.15 11.72 -9.13
C LYS A 68 -7.16 10.65 -9.55
N PRO A 69 -8.10 10.93 -10.46
CA PRO A 69 -8.91 9.87 -11.06
C PRO A 69 -8.00 9.02 -11.98
N ILE A 70 -7.91 7.72 -11.68
CA ILE A 70 -7.23 6.71 -12.52
C ILE A 70 -8.26 5.99 -13.38
#